data_AF-A4S0M3-F1
#
_entry.id   AF-A4S0M3-F1
#
_cell.length_a   1.000
_cell.length_b   1.000
_cell.length_c   1.000
_cell.angle_alpha   90.00
_cell.angle_beta   90.00
_cell.angle_gamma   90.00
#
_symmetry.space_group_name_H-M   'P 1'
#
loop_
_entity.id
_entity.type
_entity.pdbx_description
1 polymer ?
#
loop_
_entity_poly.entity_id
_entity_poly.type
_entity_poly.pdbx_seq_one_letter_code
_entity_poly.pdbx_strand_id
1 'polypeptide(L)'
;MFGRVLAIATSSQSATCCAGLSAFGVVVCAALSHLFKKHYAHLGSDWKAPGMTHEIASANLSQAAGLYGLFLGLSIANLYVNRARGR
;
A
#
# COMPACT_ATOMS: atom_id res chain seq x y z
N MET A 1 -6.66 -6.12 -26.23
CA MET A 1 -6.47 -5.99 -24.76
C MET A 1 -5.79 -4.69 -24.35
N PHE A 2 -4.76 -4.20 -25.05
CA PHE A 2 -4.03 -2.96 -24.71
C PHE A 2 -4.89 -1.70 -24.48
N GLY A 3 -5.92 -1.48 -25.31
CA GLY A 3 -6.81 -0.31 -25.14
C GLY A 3 -7.61 -0.31 -23.83
N ARG A 4 -7.95 -1.48 -23.30
CA ARG A 4 -8.63 -1.61 -21.99
C ARG A 4 -7.68 -1.31 -20.83
N VAL A 5 -6.42 -1.74 -20.94
CA VAL A 5 -5.40 -1.47 -19.92
C VAL A 5 -5.12 0.03 -19.82
N LEU A 6 -4.99 0.71 -20.97
CA LEU A 6 -4.84 2.17 -21.02
C LEU A 6 -6.07 2.90 -20.46
N ALA A 7 -7.29 2.44 -20.77
CA ALA A 7 -8.50 3.03 -20.23
C ALA A 7 -8.65 2.86 -18.70
N ILE A 8 -8.24 1.71 -18.16
CA ILE A 8 -8.21 1.48 -16.71
C ILE A 8 -7.09 2.32 -16.07
N ALA A 9 -5.94 2.43 -16.73
CA ALA A 9 -4.81 3.22 -16.25
C ALA A 9 -5.10 4.73 -16.25
N THR A 10 -5.96 5.25 -17.11
CA THR A 10 -6.34 6.68 -17.13
C THR A 10 -7.70 6.96 -16.51
N SER A 11 -8.36 5.96 -15.92
CA SER A 11 -9.64 6.15 -15.25
C SER A 11 -9.46 6.83 -13.89
N SER A 12 -10.24 7.88 -13.65
CA SER A 12 -10.25 8.60 -12.38
C SER A 12 -10.84 7.77 -11.24
N GLN A 13 -11.79 6.87 -11.53
CA GLN A 13 -12.38 5.97 -10.52
C GLN A 13 -11.38 4.93 -10.03
N SER A 14 -10.66 4.27 -10.95
CA SER A 14 -9.63 3.29 -10.58
C SER A 14 -8.50 3.96 -9.80
N ALA A 15 -8.05 5.14 -10.24
CA ALA A 15 -7.00 5.89 -9.56
C ALA A 15 -7.41 6.34 -8.14
N THR A 16 -8.67 6.77 -7.95
CA THR A 16 -9.19 7.14 -6.62
C THR A 16 -9.27 5.92 -5.69
N CYS A 17 -9.75 4.78 -6.19
CA CYS A 17 -9.79 3.53 -5.43
C CYS A 17 -8.38 3.07 -5.04
N CYS A 18 -7.45 3.05 -5.99
CA CYS A 18 -6.05 2.68 -5.73
C CYS A 18 -5.37 3.64 -4.75
N ALA A 19 -5.64 4.95 -4.83
CA ALA A 19 -5.14 5.92 -3.87
C ALA A 19 -5.69 5.65 -2.46
N GLY A 20 -7.00 5.42 -2.31
CA GLY A 20 -7.60 5.12 -1.01
C GLY A 20 -7.03 3.85 -0.36
N LEU A 21 -6.94 2.77 -1.14
CA LEU A 21 -6.43 1.48 -0.66
C LEU A 21 -4.93 1.57 -0.34
N SER A 22 -4.16 2.29 -1.15
CA SER A 22 -2.74 2.53 -0.89
C SER A 22 -2.52 3.38 0.36
N ALA A 23 -3.29 4.46 0.56
CA ALA A 23 -3.19 5.27 1.77
C ALA A 23 -3.51 4.46 3.04
N PHE A 24 -4.56 3.64 2.99
CA PHE A 24 -4.90 2.73 4.10
C PHE A 24 -3.76 1.71 4.34
N GLY A 25 -3.24 1.10 3.27
CA GLY A 25 -2.12 0.16 3.33
C GLY A 25 -0.87 0.77 3.97
N VAL A 26 -0.49 2.00 3.60
CA VAL A 26 0.63 2.72 4.23
C VAL A 26 0.44 2.82 5.73
N VAL A 27 -0.71 3.32 6.19
CA VAL A 27 -0.98 3.58 7.61
C VAL A 27 -0.98 2.28 8.41
N VAL A 28 -1.70 1.26 7.92
CA VAL A 28 -1.82 -0.02 8.62
C VAL A 28 -0.49 -0.77 8.65
N CYS A 29 0.21 -0.87 7.52
CA CYS A 29 1.50 -1.57 7.46
C CYS A 29 2.57 -0.86 8.28
N ALA A 30 2.61 0.47 8.29
CA ALA A 30 3.53 1.23 9.12
C ALA A 30 3.25 1.04 10.61
N ALA A 31 1.98 1.11 11.02
CA ALA A 31 1.57 0.90 12.40
C ALA A 31 1.91 -0.53 12.90
N LEU A 32 1.59 -1.55 12.09
CA LEU A 32 1.94 -2.93 12.40
C LEU A 32 3.46 -3.13 12.44
N SER A 33 4.21 -2.60 11.47
CA SER A 33 5.68 -2.69 11.46
C SER A 33 6.28 -2.14 12.77
N HIS A 34 5.74 -1.03 13.28
CA HIS A 34 6.16 -0.44 14.55
C HIS A 34 5.78 -1.31 15.77
N LEU A 35 4.58 -1.90 15.79
CA LEU A 35 4.18 -2.85 16.83
C LEU A 35 5.07 -4.10 16.85
N PHE A 36 5.43 -4.61 15.68
CA PHE A 36 6.36 -5.72 15.54
C PHE A 36 7.77 -5.39 16.06
N LYS A 37 8.31 -4.19 15.76
CA LYS A 37 9.60 -3.73 16.33
C LYS A 37 9.60 -3.65 17.85
N LYS A 38 8.46 -3.31 18.46
CA LYS A 38 8.32 -3.19 19.92
C LYS A 38 8.01 -4.52 20.61
N HIS A 39 8.02 -5.65 19.89
CA HIS A 39 7.62 -6.96 20.42
C HIS A 39 6.31 -6.90 21.21
N TYR A 40 5.31 -6.20 20.65
CA TYR A 40 4.08 -5.91 21.38
C TYR A 40 3.38 -7.20 21.83
N ALA A 41 3.17 -7.34 23.14
CA ALA A 41 2.74 -8.61 23.77
C ALA A 41 1.38 -9.13 23.30
N HIS A 42 0.52 -8.25 22.75
CA HIS A 42 -0.81 -8.62 22.26
C HIS A 42 -0.85 -8.97 20.77
N LEU A 43 0.29 -8.98 20.08
CA LEU A 43 0.38 -9.61 18.76
C LEU A 43 0.24 -11.12 19.00
N GLY A 44 -0.95 -11.68 18.70
CA GLY A 44 -1.26 -13.12 18.84
C GLY A 44 -0.27 -14.02 18.08
N SER A 45 -0.45 -15.34 18.09
CA SER A 45 0.51 -16.25 17.45
C SER A 45 0.32 -16.47 15.95
N ASP A 46 -0.79 -16.00 15.36
CA ASP A 46 -1.20 -16.37 13.99
C ASP A 46 -0.28 -15.85 12.88
N TRP A 47 0.52 -14.82 13.17
CA TRP A 47 1.51 -14.29 12.23
C TRP A 47 2.81 -15.10 12.19
N LYS A 48 3.06 -15.99 13.16
CA LYS A 48 4.30 -16.78 13.24
C LYS A 48 4.23 -18.00 12.30
N ALA A 49 4.41 -17.74 11.01
CA ALA A 49 4.76 -18.81 10.08
C ALA A 49 6.13 -19.42 10.44
N PRO A 50 6.44 -20.66 10.02
CA PRO A 50 7.72 -21.29 10.32
C PRO A 50 8.91 -20.41 9.89
N GLY A 51 9.82 -20.11 10.82
CA GLY A 51 10.99 -19.25 10.57
C GLY A 51 10.71 -17.74 10.58
N MET A 52 9.49 -17.30 10.88
CA MET A 52 9.12 -15.88 10.88
C MET A 52 9.37 -15.24 12.25
N THR A 53 10.28 -14.25 12.30
CA THR A 53 10.58 -13.48 13.51
C THR A 53 9.91 -12.10 13.50
N HIS A 54 9.86 -11.42 14.65
CA HIS A 54 9.30 -10.07 14.74
C HIS A 54 10.05 -9.07 13.84
N GLU A 55 11.36 -9.22 13.73
CA GLU A 55 12.24 -8.39 12.92
C GLU A 55 11.95 -8.59 11.43
N ILE A 56 11.80 -9.84 10.98
CA ILE A 56 11.44 -10.18 9.59
C ILE A 56 10.04 -9.67 9.27
N ALA A 57 9.05 -9.90 10.15
CA ALA A 57 7.69 -9.42 9.96
C ALA A 57 7.65 -7.88 9.89
N SER A 58 8.35 -7.20 10.78
CA SER A 58 8.48 -5.74 10.77
C SER A 58 9.14 -5.22 9.48
N ALA A 59 10.23 -5.84 9.03
CA ALA A 59 10.92 -5.47 7.81
C ALA A 59 10.01 -5.62 6.59
N ASN A 60 9.31 -6.75 6.48
CA ASN A 60 8.37 -6.99 5.38
C ASN A 60 7.23 -5.97 5.36
N LEU A 61 6.66 -5.67 6.53
CA LEU A 61 5.60 -4.65 6.65
C LEU A 61 6.11 -3.24 6.33
N SER A 62 7.35 -2.92 6.69
CA SER A 62 7.95 -1.62 6.35
C SER A 62 8.18 -1.48 4.84
N GLN A 63 8.61 -2.55 4.17
CA GLN A 63 8.76 -2.59 2.71
C GLN A 63 7.40 -2.51 2.01
N ALA A 64 6.40 -3.23 2.52
CA ALA A 64 5.03 -3.16 2.02
C ALA A 64 4.45 -1.74 2.16
N ALA A 65 4.66 -1.08 3.31
CA ALA A 65 4.26 0.31 3.50
C ALA A 65 4.95 1.25 2.48
N GLY A 66 6.25 1.04 2.21
CA GLY A 66 6.97 1.78 1.17
C GLY A 66 6.38 1.58 -0.22
N LEU A 67 6.05 0.33 -0.60
CA LEU A 67 5.39 0.00 -1.86
C LEU A 67 4.01 0.64 -1.99
N TYR A 68 3.19 0.58 -0.94
CA TYR A 68 1.90 1.28 -0.93
C TYR A 68 2.07 2.80 -1.01
N GLY A 69 3.11 3.37 -0.40
CA GLY A 69 3.44 4.80 -0.53
C GLY A 69 3.76 5.19 -1.97
N LEU A 70 4.50 4.34 -2.68
CA LEU A 70 4.80 4.54 -4.10
C LEU A 70 3.54 4.44 -4.96
N PHE A 71 2.68 3.45 -4.73
CA PHE A 71 1.41 3.33 -5.45
C PHE A 71 0.45 4.48 -5.17
N LEU A 72 0.44 5.02 -3.94
CA LEU A 72 -0.31 6.22 -3.60
C LEU A 72 0.18 7.42 -4.42
N GLY A 73 1.50 7.64 -4.46
CA GLY A 73 2.10 8.72 -5.23
C GLY A 73 1.77 8.64 -6.73
N LEU A 74 1.89 7.46 -7.33
CA LEU A 74 1.53 7.22 -8.72
C LEU A 74 0.03 7.44 -8.99
N SER A 75 -0.83 7.02 -8.07
CA SER A 75 -2.29 7.20 -8.19
C SER A 75 -2.68 8.68 -8.13
N ILE A 76 -2.06 9.45 -7.23
CA ILE A 76 -2.26 10.90 -7.13
C ILE A 76 -1.74 11.62 -8.38
N ALA A 77 -0.55 11.26 -8.85
CA ALA A 77 0.02 11.83 -10.07
C ALA A 77 -0.90 11.57 -11.28
N ASN A 78 -1.47 10.36 -11.37
CA ASN A 78 -2.42 10.02 -12.42
C ASN A 78 -3.72 10.82 -12.34
N LEU A 79 -4.29 10.98 -11.13
CA LEU A 79 -5.45 11.86 -10.91
C LEU A 79 -5.16 13.31 -11.31
N TYR A 80 -3.98 13.82 -10.97
CA TYR A 80 -3.54 15.15 -11.34
C TYR A 80 -3.43 15.32 -12.86
N VAL A 81 -2.82 14.35 -13.55
CA VAL A 81 -2.70 14.38 -15.01
C VAL A 81 -4.05 14.28 -15.71
N ASN A 82 -4.98 13.46 -15.21
CA ASN A 82 -6.34 13.39 -15.76
C ASN A 82 -7.07 14.72 -15.57
N ARG A 83 -6.98 15.32 -14.37
CA ARG A 83 -7.55 16.64 -14.09
C ARG A 83 -6.96 17.72 -15.00
N ALA A 84 -5.64 17.70 -15.23
CA ALA A 84 -4.97 18.64 -16.14
C ALA A 84 -5.38 18.45 -17.61
N ARG A 85 -5.85 17.25 -17.99
CA ARG A 85 -6.39 16.92 -19.31
C ARG A 85 -7.90 17.18 -19.43
N GLY A 86 -8.54 17.74 -18.40
CA GLY A 86 -9.99 18.01 -18.39
C GLY A 86 -10.86 16.74 -18.29
N ARG A 87 -10.31 15.66 -17.72
CA ARG A 87 -11.00 14.39 -17.43
C ARG A 87 -11.12 14.17 -15.92
#